data_AF-A0A124IK43-F1
#
_entry.id   AF-A0A124IK43-F1
#
_cell.length_a   1.000
_cell.length_b   1.000
_cell.length_c   1.000
_cell.angle_alpha   90.00
_cell.angle_beta   90.00
_cell.angle_gamma   90.00
#
_symmetry.space_group_name_H-M   'P 1'
#
loop_
_entity.id
_entity.type
_entity.pdbx_description
1 polymer ?
#
loop_
_entity_poly.entity_id
_entity_poly.type
_entity_poly.pdbx_seq_one_letter_code
_entity_poly.pdbx_strand_id
1 'polypeptide(L)'
;MKNRLLLVLAAILICSLCFLLSACGKPEGLANSNDDLNQELNSISIQFIKALNNRDEKTISKLTLSNELAGLVGKSLKLTEITPIELKKENDKYINTLIVNTSDKSTSFIYHIYYEKMQGNWKIIDYETLGLSGDCKVTDDNSTTTLVLEVPDITENPINKKQIISTLNKRAVALGAFSFDIKDIEQDRLQFQMSGFSNEFITMMFHTGRVEFITEKGQVVATNSDILKASSEESDGLMQVDIIFNDEGAKKIAQATSENIGRNMEIRLDGELIQNPIVHEPITGGRIRISQFNDKILSRALVTYLNFGPLPCDIEIMEKRTASNNKRLIRLIS
;
A
#
# COMPACT_ATOMS: atom_id res chain seq x y z
N MET A 1 -8.62 18.99 36.55
CA MET A 1 -7.23 18.64 36.16
C MET A 1 -7.20 17.29 35.44
N LYS A 2 -7.29 17.29 34.10
CA LYS A 2 -6.41 16.51 33.20
C LYS A 2 -6.88 16.77 31.76
N ASN A 3 -6.12 17.62 31.07
CA ASN A 3 -6.15 17.80 29.62
C ASN A 3 -6.19 16.45 28.91
N ARG A 4 -7.15 16.25 28.00
CA ARG A 4 -7.01 15.30 26.88
C ARG A 4 -7.06 16.07 25.56
N LEU A 5 -6.24 17.11 25.48
CA LEU A 5 -5.69 17.59 24.23
C LEU A 5 -4.24 17.10 24.20
N LEU A 6 -4.02 15.84 23.79
CA LEU A 6 -2.66 15.37 23.51
C LEU A 6 -2.32 15.79 22.08
N LEU A 7 -2.07 17.09 21.89
CA LEU A 7 -1.39 17.58 20.70
C LEU A 7 0.12 17.46 20.95
N VAL A 8 0.79 16.70 20.08
CA VAL A 8 2.22 16.80 19.73
C VAL A 8 3.22 16.24 20.75
N LEU A 9 3.67 14.99 20.52
CA LEU A 9 5.07 14.55 20.45
C LEU A 9 5.17 13.01 20.48
N ALA A 10 4.97 12.35 19.33
CA ALA A 10 5.39 10.96 19.13
C ALA A 10 5.90 10.77 17.70
N ALA A 11 6.76 11.68 17.24
CA ALA A 11 7.34 11.64 15.90
C ALA A 11 8.52 10.63 15.74
N ILE A 12 8.81 9.75 16.71
CA ILE A 12 10.03 8.88 16.65
C ILE A 12 9.77 7.40 17.00
N LEU A 13 8.52 6.94 17.24
CA LEU A 13 8.26 5.52 17.60
C LEU A 13 7.21 4.80 16.74
N ILE A 14 6.79 5.40 15.62
CA ILE A 14 5.68 4.88 14.78
C ILE A 14 6.16 3.94 13.65
N CYS A 15 7.44 3.56 13.60
CA CYS A 15 7.89 2.52 12.65
C CYS A 15 7.66 1.08 13.16
N SER A 16 7.26 0.89 14.42
CA SER A 16 7.06 -0.45 15.00
C SER A 16 5.70 -0.69 15.65
N LEU A 17 4.78 0.30 15.60
CA LEU A 17 3.42 0.19 16.14
C LEU A 17 2.34 0.17 15.04
N CYS A 18 2.71 -0.25 13.82
CA CYS A 18 1.74 -0.82 12.84
C CYS A 18 1.48 -2.31 13.09
N PHE A 19 2.14 -2.90 14.10
CA PHE A 19 1.94 -4.27 14.56
C PHE A 19 1.28 -4.24 15.95
N LEU A 20 -0.05 -4.38 16.01
CA LEU A 20 -0.84 -4.99 17.11
C LEU A 20 -2.31 -4.48 17.08
N LEU A 21 -3.05 -4.86 16.03
CA LEU A 21 -4.49 -5.16 16.16
C LEU A 21 -4.70 -6.63 15.79
N SER A 22 -3.99 -7.50 16.51
CA SER A 22 -4.11 -8.95 16.43
C SER A 22 -4.25 -9.51 17.84
N ALA A 23 -5.47 -9.53 18.38
CA ALA A 23 -5.92 -10.51 19.36
C ALA A 23 -7.43 -10.34 19.62
N CYS A 24 -8.27 -11.19 19.05
CA CYS A 24 -9.19 -12.10 19.75
C CYS A 24 -10.17 -12.73 18.73
N GLY A 25 -10.59 -13.96 19.02
CA GLY A 25 -11.22 -14.89 18.07
C GLY A 25 -12.66 -14.57 17.63
N LYS A 26 -13.15 -15.44 16.74
CA LYS A 26 -14.52 -15.48 16.20
C LYS A 26 -15.60 -15.28 17.28
N PRO A 27 -16.76 -14.71 16.92
CA PRO A 27 -18.04 -15.29 17.24
C PRO A 27 -18.57 -16.04 16.02
N GLU A 28 -18.79 -17.33 16.19
CA GLU A 28 -19.71 -18.10 15.36
C GLU A 28 -21.13 -17.57 15.57
N GLY A 29 -21.92 -17.55 14.50
CA GLY A 29 -23.37 -17.61 14.59
C GLY A 29 -24.14 -16.31 14.31
N LEU A 30 -25.12 -16.47 13.41
CA LEU A 30 -26.36 -15.71 13.21
C LEU A 30 -26.37 -14.69 12.06
N ALA A 31 -26.96 -15.16 10.97
CA ALA A 31 -27.41 -14.39 9.83
C ALA A 31 -28.49 -13.34 10.20
N ASN A 32 -28.45 -12.22 9.48
CA ASN A 32 -29.51 -11.21 9.27
C ASN A 32 -29.80 -10.13 10.33
N SER A 33 -29.09 -10.02 11.46
CA SER A 33 -29.28 -8.91 12.43
C SER A 33 -28.13 -7.90 12.49
N ASN A 34 -26.98 -8.20 11.90
CA ASN A 34 -25.80 -7.35 12.00
C ASN A 34 -25.82 -6.17 11.01
N ASP A 35 -26.43 -6.30 9.84
CA ASP A 35 -26.43 -5.22 8.83
C ASP A 35 -27.27 -4.02 9.26
N ASP A 36 -28.46 -4.26 9.83
CA ASP A 36 -29.33 -3.19 10.33
C ASP A 36 -28.69 -2.47 11.52
N LEU A 37 -28.09 -3.22 12.46
CA LEU A 37 -27.37 -2.64 13.60
C LEU A 37 -26.13 -1.85 13.14
N ASN A 38 -25.38 -2.39 12.19
CA ASN A 38 -24.22 -1.72 11.59
C ASN A 38 -24.65 -0.40 10.94
N GLN A 39 -25.71 -0.41 10.11
CA GLN A 39 -26.22 0.79 9.47
C GLN A 39 -26.70 1.83 10.49
N GLU A 40 -27.42 1.40 11.53
CA GLU A 40 -27.92 2.27 12.60
C GLU A 40 -26.77 2.94 13.35
N LEU A 41 -25.81 2.17 13.86
CA LEU A 41 -24.69 2.70 14.64
C LEU A 41 -23.72 3.53 13.79
N ASN A 42 -23.49 3.16 12.53
CA ASN A 42 -22.70 3.96 11.58
C ASN A 42 -23.36 5.32 11.32
N SER A 43 -24.68 5.34 11.12
CA SER A 43 -25.44 6.58 10.93
C SER A 43 -25.30 7.49 12.15
N ILE A 44 -25.45 6.94 13.36
CA ILE A 44 -25.29 7.69 14.61
C ILE A 44 -23.85 8.22 14.76
N SER A 45 -22.84 7.39 14.49
CA SER A 45 -21.41 7.78 14.53
C SER A 45 -21.11 8.96 13.61
N ILE A 46 -21.55 8.87 12.35
CA ILE A 46 -21.29 9.90 11.33
C ILE A 46 -21.98 11.21 11.72
N GLN A 47 -23.22 11.15 12.20
CA GLN A 47 -23.94 12.33 12.68
C GLN A 47 -23.22 12.98 13.86
N PHE A 48 -22.73 12.17 14.81
CA PHE A 48 -21.99 12.67 15.97
C PHE A 48 -20.68 13.36 15.58
N ILE A 49 -19.86 12.74 14.72
CA ILE A 49 -18.58 13.33 14.26
C ILE A 49 -18.83 14.66 13.52
N LYS A 50 -19.84 14.71 12.65
CA LYS A 50 -20.22 15.95 11.96
C LYS A 50 -20.68 17.03 12.95
N ALA A 51 -21.46 16.66 13.96
CA ALA A 51 -21.92 17.58 15.00
C ALA A 51 -20.76 18.11 15.84
N LEU A 52 -19.79 17.25 16.23
CA LEU A 52 -18.56 17.67 16.92
C LEU A 52 -17.75 18.68 16.09
N ASN A 53 -17.58 18.41 14.79
CA ASN A 53 -16.83 19.29 13.90
C ASN A 53 -17.51 20.65 13.66
N ASN A 54 -18.85 20.65 13.60
CA ASN A 54 -19.67 21.83 13.36
C ASN A 54 -20.10 22.56 14.65
N ARG A 55 -19.76 22.03 15.83
CA ARG A 55 -20.17 22.56 17.15
C ARG A 55 -21.70 22.59 17.32
N ASP A 56 -22.39 21.57 16.81
CA ASP A 56 -23.84 21.43 16.96
C ASP A 56 -24.19 20.70 18.27
N GLU A 57 -24.19 21.46 19.36
CA GLU A 57 -24.50 20.96 20.72
C GLU A 57 -25.87 20.28 20.80
N LYS A 58 -26.87 20.79 20.08
CA LYS A 58 -28.23 20.25 20.09
C LYS A 58 -28.27 18.83 19.53
N THR A 59 -27.52 18.58 18.46
CA THR A 59 -27.39 17.23 17.89
C THR A 59 -26.57 16.33 18.79
N ILE A 60 -25.47 16.83 19.36
CA ILE A 60 -24.64 16.07 20.32
C ILE A 60 -25.49 15.60 21.51
N SER A 61 -26.21 16.49 22.19
CA SER A 61 -27.07 16.16 23.33
C SER A 61 -28.17 15.14 23.02
N LYS A 62 -28.63 15.08 21.75
CA LYS A 62 -29.60 14.06 21.34
C LYS A 62 -28.96 12.68 21.16
N LEU A 63 -27.70 12.63 20.78
CA LEU A 63 -26.99 11.37 20.46
C LEU A 63 -26.24 10.80 21.67
N THR A 64 -25.91 11.63 22.67
CA THR A 64 -25.14 11.22 23.85
C THR A 64 -25.96 11.14 25.15
N LEU A 65 -25.47 10.34 26.11
CA LEU A 65 -25.90 10.34 27.51
C LEU A 65 -24.97 11.13 28.44
N SER A 66 -23.82 11.58 27.94
CA SER A 66 -22.83 12.28 28.75
C SER A 66 -23.01 13.79 28.68
N ASN A 67 -23.28 14.41 29.82
CA ASN A 67 -23.29 15.86 29.96
C ASN A 67 -21.90 16.49 29.71
N GLU A 68 -20.82 15.71 29.86
CA GLU A 68 -19.45 16.15 29.57
C GLU A 68 -19.18 16.22 28.06
N LEU A 69 -19.78 15.31 27.27
CA LEU A 69 -19.64 15.29 25.81
C LEU A 69 -20.35 16.47 25.12
N ALA A 70 -21.39 17.03 25.75
CA ALA A 70 -22.15 18.17 25.24
C ALA A 70 -21.32 19.48 25.14
N GLY A 71 -20.20 19.57 25.86
CA GLY A 71 -19.31 20.75 25.86
C GLY A 71 -18.03 20.60 25.03
N LEU A 72 -17.87 19.52 24.26
CA LEU A 72 -16.64 19.26 23.50
C LEU A 72 -16.61 20.03 22.18
N VAL A 73 -15.61 20.90 22.06
CA VAL A 73 -15.39 21.75 20.89
C VAL A 73 -14.22 21.20 20.08
N GLY A 74 -14.51 20.59 18.93
CA GLY A 74 -13.48 20.28 17.93
C GLY A 74 -12.91 21.55 17.28
N LYS A 75 -11.70 21.46 16.71
CA LYS A 75 -11.28 22.43 15.68
C LYS A 75 -12.20 22.26 14.47
N SER A 76 -12.72 23.36 13.92
CA SER A 76 -13.49 23.30 12.68
C SER A 76 -12.53 22.90 11.55
N LEU A 77 -12.59 21.63 11.17
CA LEU A 77 -11.80 21.08 10.08
C LEU A 77 -12.73 20.86 8.89
N LYS A 78 -12.24 21.08 7.67
CA LYS A 78 -12.96 20.63 6.48
C LYS A 78 -12.75 19.12 6.37
N LEU A 79 -13.82 18.35 6.57
CA LEU A 79 -13.80 16.89 6.48
C LEU A 79 -14.22 16.48 5.07
N THR A 80 -13.53 15.51 4.48
CA THR A 80 -13.85 14.96 3.15
C THR A 80 -14.64 13.67 3.24
N GLU A 81 -14.17 12.73 4.06
CA GLU A 81 -14.68 11.36 4.11
C GLU A 81 -14.73 10.88 5.56
N ILE A 82 -15.83 10.20 5.92
CA ILE A 82 -15.99 9.49 7.19
C ILE A 82 -16.32 8.05 6.83
N THR A 83 -15.37 7.14 7.07
CA THR A 83 -15.44 5.75 6.64
C THR A 83 -15.54 4.85 7.86
N PRO A 84 -16.68 4.19 8.10
CA PRO A 84 -16.78 3.18 9.14
C PRO A 84 -15.86 2.00 8.84
N ILE A 85 -15.13 1.54 9.85
CA ILE A 85 -14.16 0.45 9.73
C ILE A 85 -14.76 -0.82 10.32
N GLU A 86 -15.15 -0.78 11.58
CA GLU A 86 -15.45 -1.99 12.33
C GLU A 86 -16.40 -1.68 13.48
N LEU A 87 -17.46 -2.50 13.60
CA LEU A 87 -18.29 -2.56 14.79
C LEU A 87 -17.93 -3.83 15.57
N LYS A 88 -17.53 -3.64 16.83
CA LYS A 88 -17.23 -4.73 17.76
C LYS A 88 -18.13 -4.66 18.99
N LYS A 89 -18.38 -5.81 19.59
CA LYS A 89 -18.95 -5.91 20.93
C LYS A 89 -17.85 -6.34 21.89
N GLU A 90 -17.53 -5.51 22.87
CA GLU A 90 -16.59 -5.82 23.95
C GLU A 90 -17.34 -5.75 25.27
N ASN A 91 -17.44 -6.90 25.96
CA ASN A 91 -18.32 -7.08 27.12
C ASN A 91 -19.77 -6.67 26.78
N ASP A 92 -20.36 -5.73 27.51
CA ASP A 92 -21.72 -5.21 27.30
C ASP A 92 -21.77 -3.93 26.45
N LYS A 93 -20.64 -3.50 25.87
CA LYS A 93 -20.55 -2.25 25.10
C LYS A 93 -20.29 -2.54 23.63
N TYR A 94 -20.85 -1.70 22.77
CA TYR A 94 -20.53 -1.70 21.34
C TYR A 94 -19.52 -0.58 21.05
N ILE A 95 -18.52 -0.90 20.24
CA ILE A 95 -17.45 0.02 19.83
C ILE A 95 -17.49 0.12 18.32
N ASN A 96 -17.75 1.32 17.81
CA ASN A 96 -17.67 1.60 16.37
C ASN A 96 -16.38 2.37 16.07
N THR A 97 -15.57 1.83 15.16
CA THR A 97 -14.32 2.45 14.72
C THR A 97 -14.51 3.13 13.37
N LEU A 98 -14.15 4.41 13.24
CA LEU A 98 -14.28 5.19 12.02
C LEU A 98 -12.98 5.92 11.69
N ILE A 99 -12.72 6.12 10.40
CA ILE A 99 -11.68 7.03 9.91
C ILE A 99 -12.32 8.30 9.39
N VAL A 100 -11.71 9.43 9.71
CA VAL A 100 -12.12 10.75 9.25
C VAL A 100 -10.95 11.44 8.58
N ASN A 101 -11.07 11.73 7.29
CA ASN A 101 -10.02 12.42 6.53
C ASN A 101 -10.32 13.92 6.41
N THR A 102 -9.26 14.73 6.45
CA THR A 102 -9.34 16.17 6.18
C THR A 102 -9.28 16.46 4.69
N SER A 103 -9.91 17.55 4.26
CA SER A 103 -9.98 17.90 2.83
C SER A 103 -8.64 18.25 2.20
N ASP A 104 -7.69 18.74 2.99
CA ASP A 104 -6.32 19.02 2.54
C ASP A 104 -5.41 17.77 2.57
N LYS A 105 -5.94 16.60 2.99
CA LYS A 105 -5.23 15.33 3.07
C LYS A 105 -4.00 15.35 3.99
N SER A 106 -3.87 16.37 4.83
CA SER A 106 -2.73 16.54 5.73
C SER A 106 -2.86 15.71 6.99
N THR A 107 -4.10 15.38 7.38
CA THR A 107 -4.41 14.74 8.66
C THR A 107 -5.59 13.79 8.52
N SER A 108 -5.50 12.65 9.19
CA SER A 108 -6.60 11.71 9.39
C SER A 108 -6.82 11.44 10.87
N PHE A 109 -8.05 11.11 11.25
CA PHE A 109 -8.40 10.78 12.62
C PHE A 109 -9.06 9.41 12.67
N ILE A 110 -8.62 8.58 13.61
CA ILE A 110 -9.33 7.36 14.00
C ILE A 110 -10.21 7.72 15.18
N TYR A 111 -11.50 7.39 15.09
CA TYR A 111 -12.48 7.51 16.18
C TYR A 111 -12.91 6.14 16.66
N HIS A 112 -12.91 5.92 17.97
CA HIS A 112 -13.59 4.80 18.61
C HIS A 112 -14.79 5.36 19.37
N ILE A 113 -16.01 5.00 18.97
CA ILE A 113 -17.25 5.51 19.57
C ILE A 113 -17.93 4.38 20.34
N TYR A 114 -18.22 4.64 21.61
CA TYR A 114 -18.77 3.65 22.53
C TYR A 114 -20.27 3.85 22.69
N TYR A 115 -21.00 2.74 22.64
CA TYR A 115 -22.47 2.72 22.64
C TYR A 115 -23.05 1.86 23.76
N GLU A 116 -24.21 2.28 24.22
CA GLU A 116 -25.10 1.52 25.10
C GLU A 116 -26.55 1.66 24.65
N LYS A 117 -27.36 0.60 24.83
CA LYS A 117 -28.78 0.61 24.47
C LYS A 117 -29.63 0.99 25.69
N MET A 118 -30.33 2.11 25.60
CA MET A 118 -31.19 2.64 26.67
C MET A 118 -32.61 2.82 26.16
N GLN A 119 -33.58 2.20 26.84
CA GLN A 119 -35.02 2.31 26.51
C GLN A 119 -35.31 2.02 25.03
N GLY A 120 -34.60 1.06 24.45
CA GLY A 120 -34.74 0.68 23.04
C GLY A 120 -33.89 1.47 22.04
N ASN A 121 -33.27 2.60 22.44
CA ASN A 121 -32.46 3.46 21.57
C ASN A 121 -30.96 3.35 21.87
N TRP A 122 -30.12 3.40 20.85
CA TRP A 122 -28.67 3.49 21.03
C TRP A 122 -28.22 4.90 21.37
N LYS A 123 -27.30 5.00 22.32
CA LYS A 123 -26.71 6.26 22.75
C LYS A 123 -25.21 6.16 22.86
N ILE A 124 -24.52 7.25 22.50
CA ILE A 124 -23.08 7.40 22.65
C ILE A 124 -22.79 7.72 24.12
N ILE A 125 -21.95 6.90 24.74
CA ILE A 125 -21.53 7.09 26.13
C ILE A 125 -20.13 7.69 26.24
N ASP A 126 -19.26 7.43 25.26
CA ASP A 126 -17.89 7.93 25.21
C ASP A 126 -17.33 7.90 23.78
N TYR A 127 -16.23 8.61 23.54
CA TYR A 127 -15.41 8.41 22.35
C TYR A 127 -13.93 8.68 22.61
N GLU A 128 -13.08 7.95 21.88
CA GLU A 128 -11.64 8.19 21.83
C GLU A 128 -11.23 8.59 20.41
N THR A 129 -10.19 9.41 20.29
CA THR A 129 -9.66 9.82 18.98
C THR A 129 -8.14 9.80 18.95
N LEU A 130 -7.59 9.34 17.82
CA LEU A 130 -6.17 9.34 17.51
C LEU A 130 -5.94 10.12 16.21
N GLY A 131 -5.12 11.18 16.27
CA GLY A 131 -4.71 11.94 15.09
C GLY A 131 -3.49 11.31 14.41
N LEU A 132 -3.54 11.20 13.09
CA LEU A 132 -2.49 10.69 12.22
C LEU A 132 -2.10 11.76 11.21
N SER A 133 -0.80 11.87 10.91
CA SER A 133 -0.30 12.74 9.84
C SER A 133 -0.45 12.04 8.49
N GLY A 134 -1.02 12.71 7.50
CA GLY A 134 -1.31 12.17 6.17
C GLY A 134 -2.77 11.71 5.99
N ASP A 135 -3.07 11.24 4.78
CA ASP A 135 -4.40 10.76 4.38
C ASP A 135 -4.52 9.26 4.66
N CYS A 136 -5.70 8.77 5.06
CA CYS A 136 -5.92 7.36 5.31
C CYS A 136 -6.90 6.77 4.30
N LYS A 137 -6.57 5.62 3.71
CA LYS A 137 -7.53 4.82 2.93
C LYS A 137 -7.81 3.49 3.59
N VAL A 138 -9.08 3.15 3.61
CA VAL A 138 -9.55 1.83 4.03
C VAL A 138 -9.58 0.95 2.80
N THR A 139 -8.97 -0.23 2.87
CA THR A 139 -9.16 -1.26 1.86
C THR A 139 -10.04 -2.36 2.42
N ASP A 140 -11.07 -2.72 1.65
CA ASP A 140 -11.92 -3.88 1.92
C ASP A 140 -11.26 -5.19 1.45
N ASP A 141 -10.18 -5.10 0.67
CA ASP A 141 -9.42 -6.29 0.27
C ASP A 141 -8.47 -6.72 1.39
N ASN A 142 -9.03 -7.58 2.24
CA ASN A 142 -8.34 -8.24 3.33
C ASN A 142 -8.01 -9.70 2.99
N SER A 143 -8.04 -10.05 1.71
CA SER A 143 -7.61 -11.36 1.27
C SER A 143 -6.13 -11.53 1.60
N THR A 144 -5.82 -12.63 2.29
CA THR A 144 -4.45 -13.06 2.52
C THR A 144 -4.15 -14.12 1.49
N THR A 145 -3.23 -13.83 0.59
CA THR A 145 -2.73 -14.82 -0.36
C THR A 145 -1.47 -15.44 0.21
N THR A 146 -1.48 -16.77 0.31
CA THR A 146 -0.32 -17.59 0.61
C THR A 146 0.13 -18.26 -0.67
N LEU A 147 1.40 -18.10 -1.01
CA LEU A 147 2.06 -18.73 -2.14
C LEU A 147 3.12 -19.69 -1.62
N VAL A 148 3.24 -20.85 -2.24
CA VAL A 148 4.41 -21.72 -2.13
C VAL A 148 5.19 -21.56 -3.41
N LEU A 149 6.43 -21.11 -3.28
CA LEU A 149 7.34 -20.81 -4.37
C LEU A 149 8.41 -21.88 -4.40
N GLU A 150 8.67 -22.44 -5.58
CA GLU A 150 9.83 -23.28 -5.84
C GLU A 150 10.96 -22.41 -6.37
N VAL A 151 12.13 -22.60 -5.78
CA VAL A 151 13.36 -21.90 -6.12
C VAL A 151 14.32 -22.94 -6.69
N PRO A 152 14.49 -22.99 -8.02
CA PRO A 152 15.36 -23.99 -8.65
C PRO A 152 16.84 -23.76 -8.29
N ASP A 153 17.63 -24.84 -8.37
CA ASP A 153 19.10 -24.84 -8.35
C ASP A 153 19.79 -24.22 -7.12
N ILE A 154 19.27 -24.45 -5.92
CA ILE A 154 19.92 -24.00 -4.67
C ILE A 154 21.04 -24.95 -4.24
N THR A 155 21.10 -26.15 -4.81
CA THR A 155 22.12 -27.16 -4.51
C THR A 155 23.52 -26.74 -4.96
N GLU A 156 23.64 -25.92 -6.01
CA GLU A 156 24.94 -25.44 -6.50
C GLU A 156 25.35 -24.09 -5.91
N ASN A 157 24.40 -23.26 -5.41
CA ASN A 157 24.73 -21.98 -4.79
C ASN A 157 23.73 -21.52 -3.70
N PRO A 158 23.99 -21.79 -2.41
CA PRO A 158 23.12 -21.37 -1.31
C PRO A 158 23.03 -19.84 -1.08
N ILE A 159 23.88 -19.05 -1.74
CA ILE A 159 23.79 -17.58 -1.75
C ILE A 159 22.48 -17.11 -2.39
N ASN A 160 21.89 -17.94 -3.27
CA ASN A 160 20.77 -17.58 -4.10
C ASN A 160 19.48 -17.30 -3.31
N LYS A 161 19.17 -18.12 -2.30
CA LYS A 161 17.90 -18.01 -1.54
C LYS A 161 17.81 -16.74 -0.69
N LYS A 162 18.89 -16.34 -0.03
CA LYS A 162 18.92 -15.10 0.76
C LYS A 162 18.80 -13.86 -0.12
N GLN A 163 19.45 -13.88 -1.29
CA GLN A 163 19.33 -12.80 -2.26
C GLN A 163 17.91 -12.69 -2.81
N ILE A 164 17.28 -13.82 -3.13
CA ILE A 164 15.86 -13.88 -3.54
C ILE A 164 14.95 -13.28 -2.46
N ILE A 165 15.06 -13.75 -1.21
CA ILE A 165 14.26 -13.23 -0.09
C ILE A 165 14.47 -11.71 0.05
N SER A 166 15.72 -11.24 0.00
CA SER A 166 16.05 -9.81 0.08
C SER A 166 15.42 -8.99 -1.06
N THR A 167 15.49 -9.50 -2.31
CA THR A 167 14.88 -8.85 -3.47
C THR A 167 13.35 -8.83 -3.34
N LEU A 168 12.72 -9.97 -3.03
CA LEU A 168 11.27 -10.06 -2.84
C LEU A 168 10.77 -9.14 -1.73
N ASN A 169 11.49 -9.06 -0.60
CA ASN A 169 11.18 -8.10 0.47
C ASN A 169 11.18 -6.65 -0.05
N LYS A 170 12.24 -6.23 -0.77
CA LYS A 170 12.34 -4.88 -1.33
C LYS A 170 11.23 -4.59 -2.34
N ARG A 171 10.91 -5.56 -3.20
CA ARG A 171 9.83 -5.45 -4.20
C ARG A 171 8.47 -5.32 -3.54
N ALA A 172 8.18 -6.14 -2.52
CA ALA A 172 6.93 -6.09 -1.79
C ALA A 172 6.72 -4.71 -1.13
N VAL A 173 7.75 -4.16 -0.49
CA VAL A 173 7.71 -2.81 0.08
C VAL A 173 7.48 -1.74 -1.00
N ALA A 174 8.23 -1.78 -2.09
CA ALA A 174 8.14 -0.76 -3.15
C ALA A 174 6.82 -0.78 -3.91
N LEU A 175 6.21 -1.97 -4.08
CA LEU A 175 4.89 -2.13 -4.68
C LEU A 175 3.75 -1.81 -3.70
N GLY A 176 4.06 -1.56 -2.42
CA GLY A 176 3.12 -1.07 -1.43
C GLY A 176 2.32 -2.17 -0.72
N ALA A 177 2.95 -3.32 -0.46
CA ALA A 177 2.38 -4.37 0.38
C ALA A 177 1.91 -3.83 1.74
N PHE A 178 0.73 -4.25 2.21
CA PHE A 178 0.26 -3.91 3.55
C PHE A 178 0.96 -4.72 4.64
N SER A 179 1.00 -6.03 4.44
CA SER A 179 1.78 -6.95 5.25
C SER A 179 2.26 -8.08 4.36
N PHE A 180 3.48 -8.53 4.57
CA PHE A 180 3.98 -9.75 3.96
C PHE A 180 4.93 -10.46 4.92
N ASP A 181 5.03 -11.77 4.74
CA ASP A 181 5.97 -12.62 5.45
C ASP A 181 6.52 -13.67 4.48
N ILE A 182 7.84 -13.87 4.54
CA ILE A 182 8.53 -14.85 3.71
C ILE A 182 9.17 -15.86 4.63
N LYS A 183 8.69 -17.11 4.57
CA LYS A 183 9.23 -18.21 5.35
C LYS A 183 10.01 -19.16 4.46
N ASP A 184 11.17 -19.54 4.93
CA ASP A 184 11.90 -20.69 4.43
C ASP A 184 11.25 -21.96 5.02
N ILE A 185 10.59 -22.76 4.17
CA ILE A 185 9.80 -23.92 4.63
C ILE A 185 10.47 -25.26 4.32
N GLU A 186 11.20 -25.35 3.21
CA GLU A 186 11.90 -26.55 2.73
C GLU A 186 13.17 -26.11 2.00
N GLN A 187 14.06 -27.06 1.63
CA GLN A 187 15.34 -26.72 1.00
C GLN A 187 15.15 -25.83 -0.23
N ASP A 188 14.25 -26.21 -1.14
CA ASP A 188 13.91 -25.59 -2.42
C ASP A 188 12.65 -24.71 -2.42
N ARG A 189 12.03 -24.50 -1.26
CA ARG A 189 10.76 -23.77 -1.20
C ARG A 189 10.75 -22.59 -0.25
N LEU A 190 10.02 -21.56 -0.68
CA LEU A 190 9.67 -20.39 0.11
C LEU A 190 8.15 -20.29 0.20
N GLN A 191 7.64 -20.02 1.40
CA GLN A 191 6.25 -19.62 1.57
C GLN A 191 6.19 -18.09 1.63
N PHE A 192 5.47 -17.47 0.72
CA PHE A 192 5.21 -16.04 0.71
C PHE A 192 3.76 -15.78 1.07
N GLN A 193 3.51 -15.17 2.22
CA GLN A 193 2.19 -14.74 2.64
C GLN A 193 2.07 -13.23 2.52
N MET A 194 0.97 -12.73 1.96
CA MET A 194 0.76 -11.30 1.79
C MET A 194 -0.70 -10.88 1.86
N SER A 195 -0.93 -9.61 2.18
CA SER A 195 -2.24 -8.97 2.18
C SER A 195 -2.27 -7.66 1.38
N GLY A 196 -3.43 -7.41 0.76
CA GLY A 196 -3.77 -6.22 -0.02
C GLY A 196 -2.93 -5.98 -1.27
N PHE A 197 -2.65 -7.07 -1.98
CA PHE A 197 -2.20 -7.05 -3.37
C PHE A 197 -3.34 -7.47 -4.28
N SER A 198 -3.49 -6.80 -5.44
CA SER A 198 -4.27 -7.37 -6.53
C SER A 198 -3.54 -8.58 -7.12
N ASN A 199 -4.26 -9.48 -7.79
CA ASN A 199 -3.67 -10.66 -8.42
C ASN A 199 -2.58 -10.30 -9.45
N GLU A 200 -2.73 -9.17 -10.13
CA GLU A 200 -1.78 -8.67 -11.12
C GLU A 200 -0.43 -8.32 -10.46
N PHE A 201 -0.45 -7.64 -9.31
CA PHE A 201 0.78 -7.31 -8.58
C PHE A 201 1.51 -8.55 -8.06
N ILE A 202 0.76 -9.59 -7.66
CA ILE A 202 1.33 -10.87 -7.25
C ILE A 202 2.18 -11.44 -8.39
N THR A 203 1.61 -11.53 -9.58
CA THR A 203 2.29 -12.06 -10.76
C THR A 203 3.58 -11.28 -11.04
N MET A 204 3.53 -9.95 -10.98
CA MET A 204 4.69 -9.09 -11.24
C MET A 204 5.81 -9.23 -10.20
N MET A 205 5.48 -9.43 -8.93
CA MET A 205 6.50 -9.56 -7.88
C MET A 205 7.53 -10.66 -8.18
N PHE A 206 7.06 -11.77 -8.76
CA PHE A 206 7.84 -12.97 -9.06
C PHE A 206 8.39 -13.04 -10.48
N HIS A 207 8.17 -12.00 -11.31
CA HIS A 207 8.88 -11.89 -12.59
C HIS A 207 10.37 -11.76 -12.35
N THR A 208 11.20 -12.26 -13.26
CA THR A 208 12.64 -12.14 -13.13
C THR A 208 13.04 -10.68 -13.09
N GLY A 209 12.48 -9.82 -13.94
CA GLY A 209 12.74 -8.38 -13.92
C GLY A 209 14.05 -8.00 -14.60
N ARG A 210 14.51 -8.82 -15.55
CA ARG A 210 15.65 -8.54 -16.42
C ARG A 210 15.25 -7.44 -17.40
N VAL A 211 15.86 -6.28 -17.29
CA VAL A 211 15.65 -5.18 -18.23
C VAL A 211 16.87 -5.04 -19.12
N GLU A 212 16.63 -4.97 -20.41
CA GLU A 212 17.66 -4.85 -21.44
C GLU A 212 17.33 -3.70 -22.39
N PHE A 213 18.34 -2.88 -22.65
CA PHE A 213 18.32 -1.86 -23.71
C PHE A 213 19.05 -2.45 -24.92
N ILE A 214 18.36 -2.54 -26.05
CA ILE A 214 18.83 -3.26 -27.23
C ILE A 214 18.78 -2.33 -28.45
N THR A 215 19.85 -2.30 -29.24
CA THR A 215 19.86 -1.54 -30.50
C THR A 215 19.09 -2.28 -31.59
N GLU A 216 18.71 -1.59 -32.68
CA GLU A 216 18.09 -2.21 -33.87
C GLU A 216 18.89 -3.40 -34.43
N LYS A 217 20.22 -3.45 -34.21
CA LYS A 217 21.09 -4.56 -34.62
C LYS A 217 21.04 -5.77 -33.66
N GLY A 218 20.23 -5.70 -32.60
CA GLY A 218 20.11 -6.76 -31.59
C GLY A 218 21.20 -6.75 -30.52
N GLN A 219 22.02 -5.72 -30.42
CA GLN A 219 23.07 -5.62 -29.38
C GLN A 219 22.49 -5.08 -28.08
N VAL A 220 22.65 -5.82 -26.97
CA VAL A 220 22.37 -5.36 -25.62
C VAL A 220 23.43 -4.34 -25.19
N VAL A 221 23.03 -3.11 -24.89
CA VAL A 221 23.93 -1.99 -24.57
C VAL A 221 23.90 -1.57 -23.11
N ALA A 222 22.81 -1.81 -22.41
CA ALA A 222 22.70 -1.58 -20.97
C ALA A 222 21.69 -2.56 -20.34
N THR A 223 21.88 -2.84 -19.06
CA THR A 223 21.02 -3.74 -18.28
C THR A 223 20.73 -3.13 -16.90
N ASN A 224 20.02 -3.85 -16.01
CA ASN A 224 19.77 -3.38 -14.64
C ASN A 224 21.06 -2.99 -13.89
N SER A 225 22.21 -3.65 -14.14
CA SER A 225 23.47 -3.34 -13.43
C SER A 225 24.06 -1.98 -13.80
N ASP A 226 23.63 -1.40 -14.90
CA ASP A 226 24.06 -0.09 -15.39
C ASP A 226 23.22 1.07 -14.79
N ILE A 227 22.21 0.73 -13.97
CA ILE A 227 21.25 1.69 -13.41
C ILE A 227 21.66 2.09 -11.99
N LEU A 228 21.63 3.38 -11.72
CA LEU A 228 21.81 3.94 -10.38
C LEU A 228 20.47 4.07 -9.65
N LYS A 229 19.45 4.56 -10.35
CA LYS A 229 18.12 4.81 -9.79
C LYS A 229 17.06 4.91 -10.88
N ALA A 230 15.85 4.47 -10.57
CA ALA A 230 14.65 4.73 -11.35
C ALA A 230 13.53 5.33 -10.47
N SER A 231 12.67 6.14 -11.08
CA SER A 231 11.45 6.68 -10.46
C SER A 231 10.34 6.75 -11.48
N SER A 232 9.08 6.80 -11.02
CA SER A 232 7.95 7.08 -11.90
C SER A 232 7.13 8.27 -11.41
N GLU A 233 6.63 9.04 -12.36
CA GLU A 233 5.74 10.17 -12.14
C GLU A 233 4.52 10.08 -13.06
N GLU A 234 3.40 10.61 -12.60
CA GLU A 234 2.20 10.74 -13.42
C GLU A 234 2.17 12.15 -14.04
N SER A 235 2.07 12.24 -15.36
CA SER A 235 1.97 13.49 -16.11
C SER A 235 0.90 13.33 -17.20
N ASP A 236 -0.05 14.27 -17.24
CA ASP A 236 -1.15 14.28 -18.21
C ASP A 236 -1.97 12.97 -18.27
N GLY A 237 -2.12 12.31 -17.11
CA GLY A 237 -2.84 11.04 -16.98
C GLY A 237 -2.07 9.80 -17.44
N LEU A 238 -0.83 9.97 -17.92
CA LEU A 238 0.08 8.90 -18.31
C LEU A 238 1.23 8.78 -17.31
N MET A 239 1.75 7.57 -17.15
CA MET A 239 2.96 7.37 -16.34
C MET A 239 4.21 7.58 -17.19
N GLN A 240 5.22 8.15 -16.55
CA GLN A 240 6.57 8.30 -17.09
C GLN A 240 7.54 7.62 -16.14
N VAL A 241 8.57 6.96 -16.68
CA VAL A 241 9.64 6.33 -15.92
C VAL A 241 10.95 7.04 -16.21
N ASP A 242 11.51 7.67 -15.19
CA ASP A 242 12.82 8.30 -15.24
C ASP A 242 13.89 7.32 -14.77
N ILE A 243 14.98 7.23 -15.51
CA ILE A 243 16.10 6.34 -15.23
C ILE A 243 17.37 7.18 -15.20
N ILE A 244 18.14 7.01 -14.13
CA ILE A 244 19.47 7.56 -13.94
C ILE A 244 20.44 6.39 -14.00
N PHE A 245 21.35 6.42 -14.97
CA PHE A 245 22.41 5.43 -15.11
C PHE A 245 23.56 5.74 -14.14
N ASN A 246 24.32 4.70 -13.79
CA ASN A 246 25.62 4.89 -13.15
C ASN A 246 26.68 5.33 -14.19
N ASP A 247 27.89 5.66 -13.75
CA ASP A 247 28.92 6.22 -14.62
C ASP A 247 29.29 5.32 -15.82
N GLU A 248 29.24 4.00 -15.65
CA GLU A 248 29.49 3.04 -16.71
C GLU A 248 28.32 2.97 -17.69
N GLY A 249 27.10 2.84 -17.16
CA GLY A 249 25.87 2.84 -17.94
C GLY A 249 25.67 4.10 -18.76
N ALA A 250 25.97 5.27 -18.19
CA ALA A 250 25.89 6.55 -18.87
C ALA A 250 26.81 6.60 -20.10
N LYS A 251 28.04 6.07 -20.00
CA LYS A 251 28.97 5.98 -21.12
C LYS A 251 28.48 5.03 -22.21
N LYS A 252 27.98 3.85 -21.82
CA LYS A 252 27.43 2.85 -22.75
C LYS A 252 26.24 3.41 -23.54
N ILE A 253 25.29 4.04 -22.85
CA ILE A 253 24.11 4.65 -23.49
C ILE A 253 24.51 5.84 -24.37
N ALA A 254 25.44 6.70 -23.93
CA ALA A 254 25.91 7.81 -24.74
C ALA A 254 26.55 7.35 -26.05
N GLN A 255 27.38 6.31 -25.99
CA GLN A 255 27.98 5.71 -27.19
C GLN A 255 26.92 5.08 -28.08
N ALA A 256 26.07 4.20 -27.52
CA ALA A 256 25.04 3.49 -28.27
C ALA A 256 24.08 4.45 -28.98
N THR A 257 23.64 5.52 -28.31
CA THR A 257 22.73 6.51 -28.91
C THR A 257 23.42 7.36 -29.96
N SER A 258 24.70 7.70 -29.80
CA SER A 258 25.48 8.43 -30.81
C SER A 258 25.62 7.65 -32.12
N GLU A 259 25.78 6.33 -32.03
CA GLU A 259 25.96 5.45 -33.20
C GLU A 259 24.63 5.04 -33.87
N ASN A 260 23.49 5.32 -33.22
CA ASN A 260 22.16 4.87 -33.64
C ASN A 260 21.13 6.01 -33.76
N ILE A 261 21.58 7.25 -34.04
CA ILE A 261 20.68 8.37 -34.34
C ILE A 261 19.76 8.02 -35.52
N GLY A 262 18.46 8.30 -35.36
CA GLY A 262 17.41 7.99 -36.31
C GLY A 262 16.98 6.52 -36.33
N ARG A 263 17.55 5.68 -35.46
CA ARG A 263 17.22 4.26 -35.36
C ARG A 263 16.47 3.95 -34.08
N ASN A 264 15.82 2.81 -34.11
CA ASN A 264 15.09 2.24 -32.99
C ASN A 264 16.03 1.66 -31.93
N MET A 265 15.69 1.88 -30.67
CA MET A 265 16.25 1.14 -29.54
C MET A 265 15.12 0.50 -28.77
N GLU A 266 15.19 -0.81 -28.61
CA GLU A 266 14.21 -1.58 -27.86
C GLU A 266 14.54 -1.56 -26.37
N ILE A 267 13.47 -1.54 -25.57
CA ILE A 267 13.53 -1.73 -24.13
C ILE A 267 12.73 -2.99 -23.86
N ARG A 268 13.40 -4.04 -23.40
CA ARG A 268 12.78 -5.33 -23.10
C ARG A 268 12.76 -5.62 -21.61
N LEU A 269 11.71 -6.28 -21.15
CA LEU A 269 11.56 -6.80 -19.80
C LEU A 269 11.34 -8.31 -19.92
N ASP A 270 12.25 -9.11 -19.36
CA ASP A 270 12.24 -10.57 -19.44
C ASP A 270 12.08 -11.08 -20.89
N GLY A 271 12.66 -10.35 -21.85
CA GLY A 271 12.60 -10.66 -23.28
C GLY A 271 11.36 -10.11 -24.01
N GLU A 272 10.35 -9.62 -23.30
CA GLU A 272 9.17 -8.96 -23.89
C GLU A 272 9.45 -7.50 -24.24
N LEU A 273 9.03 -7.07 -25.42
CA LEU A 273 9.18 -5.68 -25.87
C LEU A 273 8.22 -4.76 -25.11
N ILE A 274 8.77 -3.84 -24.31
CA ILE A 274 8.01 -2.84 -23.56
C ILE A 274 7.90 -1.52 -24.34
N GLN A 275 9.00 -1.09 -24.94
CA GLN A 275 9.09 0.18 -25.66
C GLN A 275 10.09 0.07 -26.81
N ASN A 276 9.85 0.83 -27.87
CA ASN A 276 10.72 0.85 -29.05
C ASN A 276 10.93 2.28 -29.57
N PRO A 277 11.51 3.19 -28.76
CA PRO A 277 11.72 4.58 -29.14
C PRO A 277 12.75 4.74 -30.26
N ILE A 278 12.62 5.83 -31.01
CA ILE A 278 13.61 6.29 -31.98
C ILE A 278 14.60 7.20 -31.24
N VAL A 279 15.89 7.01 -31.47
CA VAL A 279 16.94 7.89 -30.94
C VAL A 279 17.00 9.16 -31.78
N HIS A 280 16.64 10.30 -31.21
CA HIS A 280 16.70 11.59 -31.92
C HIS A 280 18.06 12.28 -31.81
N GLU A 281 18.73 12.12 -30.67
CA GLU A 281 20.02 12.74 -30.39
C GLU A 281 20.86 11.89 -29.41
N PRO A 282 22.19 12.09 -29.35
CA PRO A 282 23.04 11.45 -28.36
C PRO A 282 22.63 11.75 -26.92
N ILE A 283 22.47 10.71 -26.11
CA ILE A 283 22.10 10.83 -24.70
C ILE A 283 23.37 10.84 -23.84
N THR A 284 23.99 12.00 -23.71
CA THR A 284 25.26 12.17 -22.96
C THR A 284 25.07 12.48 -21.47
N GLY A 285 23.86 12.86 -21.06
CA GLY A 285 23.55 13.24 -19.68
C GLY A 285 23.35 12.09 -18.69
N GLY A 286 23.45 10.83 -19.13
CA GLY A 286 23.29 9.64 -18.27
C GLY A 286 21.89 9.47 -17.68
N ARG A 287 20.88 10.15 -18.25
CA ARG A 287 19.49 10.09 -17.82
C ARG A 287 18.58 9.91 -19.02
N ILE A 288 17.57 9.08 -18.86
CA ILE A 288 16.52 8.90 -19.86
C ILE A 288 15.15 8.93 -19.20
N ARG A 289 14.16 9.28 -20.01
CA ARG A 289 12.76 9.26 -19.65
C ARG A 289 12.01 8.38 -20.64
N ILE A 290 11.34 7.37 -20.12
CA ILE A 290 10.44 6.52 -20.88
C ILE A 290 9.02 7.00 -20.61
N SER A 291 8.42 7.65 -21.61
CA SER A 291 7.07 8.21 -21.52
C SER A 291 5.99 7.24 -22.04
N GLN A 292 4.72 7.62 -21.86
CA GLN A 292 3.55 7.00 -22.49
C GLN A 292 3.16 5.62 -21.90
N PHE A 293 3.38 5.39 -20.61
CA PHE A 293 2.81 4.21 -19.96
C PHE A 293 1.32 4.44 -19.63
N ASN A 294 0.44 3.73 -20.34
CA ASN A 294 -0.99 3.66 -20.00
C ASN A 294 -1.23 2.80 -18.74
N ASP A 295 -0.43 1.74 -18.58
CA ASP A 295 -0.53 0.85 -17.44
C ASP A 295 0.31 1.37 -16.26
N LYS A 296 -0.40 1.90 -15.27
CA LYS A 296 0.22 2.41 -14.02
C LYS A 296 0.92 1.33 -13.24
N ILE A 297 0.39 0.11 -13.25
CA ILE A 297 0.93 -1.03 -12.52
C ILE A 297 2.24 -1.46 -13.17
N LEU A 298 2.27 -1.60 -14.50
CA LEU A 298 3.48 -1.91 -15.27
C LEU A 298 4.61 -0.90 -15.03
N SER A 299 4.31 0.40 -15.08
CA SER A 299 5.32 1.45 -14.85
C SER A 299 5.97 1.37 -13.46
N ARG A 300 5.18 1.04 -12.42
CA ARG A 300 5.68 0.89 -11.04
C ARG A 300 6.52 -0.38 -10.88
N ALA A 301 6.09 -1.47 -11.50
CA ALA A 301 6.87 -2.70 -11.49
C ALA A 301 8.19 -2.54 -12.25
N LEU A 302 8.18 -1.86 -13.40
CA LEU A 302 9.40 -1.53 -14.13
C LEU A 302 10.38 -0.75 -13.25
N VAL A 303 9.94 0.33 -12.60
CA VAL A 303 10.78 1.07 -11.62
C VAL A 303 11.33 0.16 -10.52
N THR A 304 10.50 -0.77 -10.04
CA THR A 304 10.89 -1.74 -9.01
C THR A 304 12.00 -2.67 -9.52
N TYR A 305 11.88 -3.22 -10.74
CA TYR A 305 12.90 -4.08 -11.34
C TYR A 305 14.20 -3.34 -11.64
N LEU A 306 14.11 -2.10 -12.13
CA LEU A 306 15.27 -1.26 -12.42
C LEU A 306 16.07 -0.93 -11.15
N ASN A 307 15.40 -0.71 -10.01
CA ASN A 307 16.05 -0.34 -8.75
C ASN A 307 16.62 -1.54 -7.97
N PHE A 308 15.93 -2.68 -7.97
CA PHE A 308 16.33 -3.84 -7.14
C PHE A 308 16.97 -4.97 -7.94
N GLY A 309 17.06 -4.82 -9.25
CA GLY A 309 17.64 -5.79 -10.15
C GLY A 309 16.75 -7.01 -10.37
N PRO A 310 17.19 -7.90 -11.26
CA PRO A 310 16.46 -9.12 -11.55
C PRO A 310 16.56 -10.11 -10.39
N LEU A 311 15.60 -11.03 -10.33
CA LEU A 311 15.77 -12.25 -9.56
C LEU A 311 16.90 -13.07 -10.18
N PRO A 312 17.69 -13.76 -9.35
CA PRO A 312 18.84 -14.53 -9.83
C PRO A 312 18.45 -15.87 -10.50
N CYS A 313 17.23 -16.34 -10.30
CA CYS A 313 16.62 -17.44 -11.04
C CYS A 313 15.12 -17.20 -11.20
N ASP A 314 14.51 -17.95 -12.12
CA ASP A 314 13.06 -17.95 -12.32
C ASP A 314 12.41 -18.67 -11.13
N ILE A 315 11.36 -18.07 -10.58
CA ILE A 315 10.62 -18.62 -9.44
C ILE A 315 9.30 -19.19 -9.94
N GLU A 316 9.03 -20.45 -9.62
CA GLU A 316 7.76 -21.10 -9.95
C GLU A 316 6.78 -21.00 -8.78
N ILE A 317 5.52 -20.66 -9.07
CA ILE A 317 4.45 -20.66 -8.06
C ILE A 317 3.80 -22.05 -8.05
N MET A 318 4.19 -22.87 -7.07
CA MET A 318 3.69 -24.25 -6.93
C MET A 318 2.29 -24.30 -6.36
N GLU A 319 1.98 -23.40 -5.44
CA GLU A 319 0.66 -23.33 -4.83
C GLU A 319 0.27 -21.89 -4.59
N LYS A 320 -1.00 -21.57 -4.87
CA LYS A 320 -1.62 -20.30 -4.55
C LYS A 320 -2.93 -20.54 -3.82
N ARG A 321 -3.01 -20.10 -2.57
CA ARG A 321 -4.23 -20.11 -1.78
C ARG A 321 -4.57 -18.68 -1.35
N THR A 322 -5.75 -18.21 -1.72
CA THR A 322 -6.26 -16.92 -1.24
C THR A 322 -7.37 -17.18 -0.23
N ALA A 323 -7.19 -16.67 0.98
CA ALA A 323 -8.19 -16.72 2.03
C ALA A 323 -8.75 -15.32 2.25
N SER A 324 -10.04 -15.14 2.03
CA SER A 324 -10.72 -13.88 2.36
C SER A 324 -10.87 -13.76 3.87
N ASN A 325 -10.30 -12.72 4.46
CA ASN A 325 -10.57 -12.35 5.85
C ASN A 325 -11.59 -11.20 5.88
N ASN A 326 -12.62 -11.26 6.72
CA ASN A 326 -13.59 -10.18 6.94
C ASN A 326 -13.02 -9.01 7.77
N LYS A 327 -11.70 -8.80 7.75
CA LYS A 327 -11.09 -7.64 8.43
C LYS A 327 -11.11 -6.45 7.47
N ARG A 328 -10.86 -5.23 7.94
CA ARG A 328 -10.53 -4.08 7.08
C ARG A 328 -9.13 -3.58 7.42
N LEU A 329 -8.33 -3.22 6.42
CA LEU A 329 -6.98 -2.65 6.61
C LEU A 329 -7.00 -1.14 6.41
N ILE A 330 -6.17 -0.44 7.19
CA ILE A 330 -6.01 1.02 7.12
C ILE A 330 -4.64 1.33 6.52
N ARG A 331 -4.62 2.01 5.37
CA ARG A 331 -3.42 2.55 4.73
C ARG A 331 -3.20 3.99 5.14
N LEU A 332 -2.00 4.34 5.58
CA LEU A 332 -1.53 5.73 5.52
C LEU A 332 -0.97 5.99 4.12
N ILE A 333 -1.49 7.01 3.47
CA ILE A 333 -1.03 7.51 2.18
C ILE A 333 -0.24 8.77 2.49
N SER A 334 1.08 8.60 2.52
CA SER A 334 2.04 9.70 2.62
C SER A 334 2.10 10.51 1.34
#